data_AF-A0A6J6G6Y9-F1
#
_entry.id   AF-A0A6J6G6Y9-F1
#
_cell.length_a   1.000
_cell.length_b   1.000
_cell.length_c   1.000
_cell.angle_alpha   90.00
_cell.angle_beta   90.00
_cell.angle_gamma   90.00
#
_symmetry.space_group_name_H-M   'P 1'
#
loop_
_entity.id
_entity.type
_entity.pdbx_description
1 polymer ?
#
loop_
_entity_poly.entity_id
_entity_poly.type
_entity_poly.pdbx_seq_one_letter_code
_entity_poly.pdbx_strand_id
1 'polypeptide(L)' 'MIKPLSQLTNLLPMIAQEGNAQPGQGLTATQTFTYFVAAPVILFVVIGGIAWFAHGSEKKEKVATTRNTDDSDFITFIA' A
#
# COMPACT_ATOMS: atom_id res chain seq x y z
N MET A 1 17.50 -21.28 41.38
CA MET A 1 16.32 -20.44 41.65
C MET A 1 15.77 -19.95 40.32
N ILE A 2 14.53 -20.27 40.01
CA ILE A 2 13.83 -19.83 38.79
C ILE A 2 13.17 -18.49 39.14
N LYS A 3 13.59 -17.39 38.51
CA LYS A 3 13.00 -16.07 38.76
C LYS A 3 11.61 -16.00 38.09
N PRO A 4 10.55 -15.55 38.79
CA PRO A 4 9.24 -15.36 38.19
C PRO A 4 9.27 -14.33 37.06
N LEU A 5 8.42 -14.54 36.06
CA LEU A 5 8.35 -13.70 34.85
C LEU A 5 8.12 -12.21 35.15
N SER A 6 7.42 -11.90 36.24
CA SER A 6 7.20 -10.53 36.74
C SER A 6 8.49 -9.82 37.14
N GLN A 7 9.54 -10.55 37.54
CA GLN A 7 10.87 -10.00 37.81
C GLN A 7 11.71 -9.83 36.54
N LEU A 8 11.33 -10.48 35.43
CA LEU A 8 11.93 -10.24 34.11
C LEU A 8 11.35 -8.98 33.44
N THR A 9 10.15 -8.54 33.82
CA THR A 9 9.54 -7.31 33.29
C THR A 9 10.40 -6.07 33.59
N ASN A 10 11.08 -6.03 34.73
CA ASN A 10 12.04 -4.97 35.07
C ASN A 10 13.39 -5.08 34.33
N LEU A 11 13.65 -6.20 33.64
CA LEU A 11 14.85 -6.43 32.83
C LEU A 11 14.62 -6.18 31.32
N LEU A 12 13.36 -6.08 30.88
CA LEU A 12 12.99 -5.72 29.51
C LEU A 12 13.41 -4.30 29.08
N PRO A 13 13.49 -3.25 29.93
CA PRO A 13 14.00 -1.96 29.46
C PRO A 13 15.52 -1.98 29.19
N MET A 14 16.22 -3.06 29.55
CA MET A 14 17.68 -3.19 29.44
C MET A 14 18.10 -3.91 28.15
N ILE A 15 17.40 -3.67 27.04
CA ILE A 15 17.83 -4.11 25.71
C ILE A 15 18.78 -3.04 25.18
N ALA A 16 20.09 -3.28 25.33
CA ALA A 16 21.18 -2.52 24.68
C ALA A 16 21.05 -0.99 24.72
N GLN A 17 20.78 -0.42 25.89
CA GLN A 17 20.95 1.02 26.12
C GLN A 17 22.45 1.27 26.33
N GLU A 18 23.15 1.73 25.28
CA GLU A 18 24.49 2.28 25.45
C GLU A 18 24.47 3.34 26.57
N GLY A 19 25.49 3.34 27.42
CA GLY A 19 25.50 4.12 28.66
C GLY A 19 25.04 5.57 28.43
N ASN A 20 24.05 6.00 29.22
CA ASN A 20 23.32 7.29 29.15
C ASN A 20 22.11 7.36 28.19
N ALA A 21 21.67 6.26 27.56
CA ALA A 21 20.40 6.25 26.84
C ALA A 21 19.20 6.29 27.80
N GLN A 22 18.88 7.47 28.32
CA GLN A 22 17.65 7.72 29.07
C GLN A 22 16.48 7.71 28.05
N PRO A 23 15.52 6.76 28.13
CA PRO A 23 14.38 6.78 27.23
C PRO A 23 13.58 8.08 27.47
N GLY A 24 13.27 8.79 26.38
CA GLY A 24 12.43 9.98 26.43
C GLY A 24 11.01 9.66 26.92
N GLN A 25 10.21 10.70 27.21
CA GLN A 25 8.79 10.50 27.52
C GLN A 25 8.11 9.74 26.38
N GLY A 26 7.44 8.65 26.73
CA GLY A 26 6.68 7.84 25.78
C GLY A 26 5.55 8.66 25.15
N LEU A 27 5.27 8.38 23.88
CA LEU A 27 4.14 8.98 23.17
C LEU A 27 2.82 8.40 23.69
N THR A 28 1.76 9.21 23.66
CA THR A 28 0.41 8.72 23.94
C THR A 28 -0.01 7.69 22.88
N ALA A 29 -0.98 6.83 23.20
CA ALA A 29 -1.49 5.84 22.25
C ALA A 29 -1.92 6.48 20.91
N THR A 30 -2.59 7.63 20.97
CA THR A 30 -3.02 8.38 19.80
C THR A 30 -1.84 8.89 18.97
N GLN A 31 -0.80 9.42 19.61
CA GLN A 31 0.40 9.90 18.91
C GLN A 31 1.14 8.74 18.22
N THR A 32 1.31 7.63 18.93
CA THR A 32 1.95 6.43 18.37
C THR A 32 1.18 5.90 17.16
N PHE A 33 -0.14 5.74 17.28
CA PHE A 33 -0.96 5.32 16.14
C PHE A 33 -0.87 6.31 14.98
N THR A 34 -0.95 7.62 15.27
CA THR A 34 -0.91 8.65 14.25
C THR A 34 0.41 8.64 13.48
N TYR A 35 1.55 8.60 14.17
CA TYR A 35 2.86 8.71 13.51
C TYR A 35 3.32 7.41 12.87
N PHE A 36 3.02 6.25 13.46
CA PHE A 36 3.55 4.98 12.98
C PHE A 36 2.58 4.18 12.13
N VAL A 37 1.29 4.54 12.11
CA VAL A 37 0.27 3.84 11.31
C VAL A 37 -0.45 4.80 10.38
N ALA A 38 -1.13 5.80 10.92
CA ALA A 38 -1.99 6.67 10.12
C ALA A 38 -1.20 7.50 9.10
N ALA A 39 -0.11 8.15 9.52
CA ALA A 39 0.71 8.98 8.64
C ALA A 39 1.32 8.17 7.47
N PRO A 40 1.96 7.01 7.68
CA PRO A 40 2.40 6.16 6.57
C PRO A 40 1.26 5.72 5.64
N VAL A 41 0.12 5.27 6.18
CA VAL A 41 -1.03 4.84 5.38
C VAL A 41 -1.58 5.98 4.52
N ILE A 42 -1.77 7.16 5.11
CA ILE A 42 -2.24 8.35 4.39
C ILE A 42 -1.26 8.70 3.27
N LEU A 43 0.05 8.66 3.54
CA LEU A 43 1.07 8.93 2.52
C LEU A 43 0.94 7.98 1.32
N PHE A 44 0.76 6.68 1.57
CA PHE A 44 0.55 5.69 0.50
C PHE A 44 -0.75 5.93 -0.27
N VAL A 45 -1.84 6.27 0.43
CA VAL A 45 -3.13 6.57 -0.22
C VAL A 45 -3.02 7.80 -1.12
N VAL A 46 -2.34 8.85 -0.65
CA VAL A 46 -2.11 10.08 -1.43
C VAL A 46 -1.28 9.78 -2.68
N ILE A 47 -0.14 9.09 -2.52
CA ILE A 47 0.72 8.73 -3.65
C ILE A 47 -0.03 7.82 -4.63
N GLY A 48 -0.72 6.80 -4.13
CA GLY A 48 -1.53 5.88 -4.94
C GLY A 48 -2.65 6.59 -5.69
N GLY A 49 -3.33 7.54 -5.04
CA GLY A 49 -4.34 8.38 -5.66
C GLY A 49 -3.75 9.23 -6.80
N ILE A 50 -2.63 9.91 -6.54
CA ILE A 50 -1.92 10.70 -7.57
C ILE A 50 -1.51 9.81 -8.74
N ALA A 51 -0.92 8.63 -8.48
CA ALA A 51 -0.50 7.69 -9.51
C ALA A 51 -1.68 7.17 -10.33
N TRP A 52 -2.81 6.89 -9.67
CA TRP A 52 -4.03 6.44 -10.34
C TRP A 52 -4.63 7.53 -11.24
N PHE A 53 -4.67 8.79 -10.79
CA PHE A 53 -5.09 9.91 -11.64
C PHE A 53 -4.11 10.17 -12.78
N ALA A 54 -2.80 10.03 -12.55
CA ALA A 54 -1.77 10.23 -13.57
C ALA A 54 -1.78 9.13 -14.65
N HIS A 55 -2.10 7.89 -14.30
CA HIS A 55 -2.01 6.72 -15.20
C HIS A 55 -3.38 6.22 -15.71
N GLY A 56 -4.47 6.53 -15.02
CA GLY A 56 -5.81 5.95 -15.25
C GLY A 56 -6.55 6.41 -16.51
N SER A 57 -5.88 7.03 -17.48
CA SER A 57 -6.50 7.49 -18.74
C SER A 57 -6.10 6.67 -19.98
N GLU A 58 -5.59 5.45 -19.81
CA GLU A 58 -5.61 4.46 -20.88
C GLU A 58 -7.05 3.98 -21.09
N LYS A 59 -7.83 4.83 -21.78
CA LYS A 59 -9.02 4.44 -22.51
C LYS A 59 -8.66 3.17 -23.27
N LYS A 60 -9.14 2.02 -22.81
CA LYS A 60 -9.13 0.80 -23.61
C LYS A 60 -9.93 1.14 -24.84
N GLU A 61 -9.24 1.41 -25.93
CA GLU A 61 -9.85 1.52 -27.24
C GLU A 61 -10.62 0.21 -27.41
N LYS A 62 -11.95 0.31 -27.30
CA LYS A 62 -12.80 -0.77 -27.79
C LYS A 62 -12.47 -0.82 -29.27
N VAL A 63 -11.65 -1.80 -29.66
CA VAL A 63 -11.47 -2.17 -31.05
C VAL A 63 -12.88 -2.35 -31.60
N ALA A 64 -13.35 -1.32 -32.31
CA ALA A 64 -14.53 -1.44 -33.11
C ALA A 64 -14.14 -2.42 -34.20
N THR A 65 -14.50 -3.69 -34.02
CA THR A 65 -14.57 -4.63 -35.13
C THR A 65 -15.65 -4.11 -36.07
N THR A 66 -15.26 -3.18 -36.95
CA THR A 66 -15.95 -2.97 -38.21
C THR A 66 -15.74 -4.24 -39.00
N ARG A 67 -16.66 -5.20 -38.86
CA ARG A 67 -16.87 -6.22 -39.90
C ARG A 67 -17.39 -5.46 -41.12
N ASN A 68 -16.49 -5.05 -42.02
CA ASN A 68 -16.90 -4.64 -43.35
C ASN A 68 -17.37 -5.88 -44.10
N THR A 69 -18.60 -5.79 -44.56
CA THR A 69 -19.37 -6.82 -45.25
C THR A 69 -19.07 -6.72 -46.74
N ASP A 70 -17.81 -6.89 -47.13
CA ASP A 70 -17.39 -6.68 -48.52
C ASP A 70 -16.96 -7.97 -49.25
N ASP A 71 -16.99 -9.13 -48.57
CA ASP A 71 -16.63 -10.43 -49.18
C ASP A 71 -17.85 -11.25 -49.64
N SER A 72 -19.09 -10.86 -49.30
CA SER A 72 -20.30 -11.59 -49.71
C SER A 72 -20.77 -11.30 -51.14
N ASP A 73 -20.39 -10.14 -51.69
CA ASP A 73 -20.82 -9.72 -53.02
C ASP A 73 -19.99 -10.40 -54.13
N PHE A 74 -18.72 -10.71 -53.86
CA PHE A 74 -17.87 -11.47 -54.78
C PHE A 74 -18.29 -12.94 -54.91
N ILE A 75 -18.78 -13.55 -53.83
CA ILE A 75 -19.21 -14.96 -53.84
C ILE A 75 -20.56 -15.14 -54.58
N THR A 76 -21.44 -14.14 -54.52
CA THR A 76 -22.74 -14.17 -55.23
C THR A 76 -22.61 -13.96 -56.73
N PHE A 77 -21.57 -13.24 -57.20
CA PHE A 77 -21.33 -13.02 -58.63
C PHE A 77 -20.73 -14.25 -59.35
N ILE A 78 -20.08 -15.16 -58.61
CA ILE A 78 -19.40 -16.35 -59.17
C ILE A 78 -20.28 -17.63 -59.06
N ALA A 79 -21.37 -17.59 -58.27
CA ALA A 79 -22.30 -18.71 -58.05
C ALA A 79 -23.40 -18.82 -59.12
#